data_AF-A0A937N5U3-F1
#
_entry.id   AF-A0A937N5U3-F1
#
_cell.length_a   1.000
_cell.length_b   1.000
_cell.length_c   1.000
_cell.angle_alpha   90.00
_cell.angle_beta   90.00
_cell.angle_gamma   90.00
#
_symmetry.space_group_name_H-M   'P 1'
#
loop_
_entity.id
_entity.type
_entity.pdbx_description
1 polymer ?
#
loop_
_entity_poly.entity_id
_entity_poly.type
_entity_poly.pdbx_seq_one_letter_code
_entity_poly.pdbx_strand_id
1 'polypeptide(L)'
;MPKHTGLFALAFFVCSFMHLGSAHAETVKATSCSQQDVQAAIDAARDGDVVEVPAGTATWIAEDNNRPAVLISGKAITLCGAGVDESVIIDGNSVAWRDLLIWIEGETPARVTGFTFKGFIDKNRGAAAIAVRGDCKNWRIDNCRFVGSPRGVWAYAGCFGLVDNCTFLNVGQGVVMKGHGPLSWERPLELGLPNAVYIEDCTFDGGGAATDGYHGARFVFRHNSLVDTHVAQHGCDSGNYRSTFSYEVYDNVIGKKKLGSWEVPRGMHFRGGTGVVFNNTLSGFSTGIDVANYRSSETMRKLCGKWGICDGKNPVDGNEEPNGYPARDQIGRSTNQVIEPLYEWNNTLDGEDADVHVSTGAQHIKENRDFYNDTPRPGYKPYAHPHPLRDHWPPESPQDDEPPTAPHNLTVRVASEGQAELTWEASTDNEGIMGYNVWLNGSRVTTVTDPGHTQYTFKRLSPSAIPYTFAASAFDASGNESEACPAVKLTEE
;
A
#
# COMPACT_ATOMS: atom_id res chain seq x y z
N MET A 1 -65.59 18.95 -51.00
CA MET A 1 -64.60 20.04 -50.86
C MET A 1 -64.86 20.77 -49.55
N PRO A 2 -63.84 21.30 -48.84
CA PRO A 2 -62.80 20.66 -47.99
C PRO A 2 -63.09 20.93 -46.47
N LYS A 3 -62.45 20.33 -45.45
CA LYS A 3 -61.06 20.49 -44.94
C LYS A 3 -60.83 19.46 -43.80
N HIS A 4 -59.80 18.61 -43.86
CA HIS A 4 -58.51 18.65 -43.11
C HIS A 4 -58.64 18.55 -41.57
N THR A 5 -58.38 17.37 -40.95
CA THR A 5 -57.10 16.71 -40.54
C THR A 5 -56.53 17.19 -39.20
N GLY A 6 -56.29 16.23 -38.28
CA GLY A 6 -55.46 16.40 -37.09
C GLY A 6 -55.75 15.37 -35.99
N LEU A 7 -55.44 14.08 -36.21
CA LEU A 7 -55.49 13.03 -35.18
C LEU A 7 -54.09 12.91 -34.55
N PHE A 8 -53.96 13.27 -33.26
CA PHE A 8 -52.74 13.02 -32.48
C PHE A 8 -52.72 11.53 -32.07
N ALA A 9 -51.74 10.78 -32.60
CA ALA A 9 -51.42 9.44 -32.14
C ALA A 9 -50.51 9.55 -30.90
N LEU A 10 -51.01 9.11 -29.74
CA LEU A 10 -50.23 8.96 -28.53
C LEU A 10 -49.49 7.61 -28.61
N ALA A 11 -48.19 7.63 -28.89
CA ALA A 11 -47.35 6.44 -28.84
C ALA A 11 -47.11 6.04 -27.39
N PHE A 12 -47.66 4.90 -26.98
CA PHE A 12 -47.29 4.24 -25.72
C PHE A 12 -45.89 3.66 -25.87
N PHE A 13 -44.90 4.33 -25.29
CA PHE A 13 -43.58 3.75 -25.04
C PHE A 13 -43.75 2.71 -23.91
N VAL A 14 -43.70 1.43 -24.25
CA VAL A 14 -43.49 0.37 -23.27
C VAL A 14 -42.02 0.48 -22.85
N CYS A 15 -41.77 1.20 -21.75
CA CYS A 15 -40.51 1.09 -21.05
C CYS A 15 -40.44 -0.33 -20.47
N SER A 16 -39.75 -1.22 -21.19
CA SER A 16 -39.18 -2.41 -20.58
C SER A 16 -38.27 -1.94 -19.46
N PHE A 17 -38.75 -2.03 -18.22
CA PHE A 17 -37.87 -2.07 -17.06
C PHE A 17 -37.01 -3.32 -17.23
N MET A 18 -35.81 -3.14 -17.80
CA MET A 18 -34.70 -4.02 -17.45
C MET A 18 -34.52 -3.86 -15.95
N HIS A 19 -34.99 -4.84 -15.19
CA HIS A 19 -34.39 -5.14 -13.90
C HIS A 19 -32.91 -5.40 -14.18
N LEU A 20 -32.08 -4.37 -14.01
CA LEU A 20 -30.71 -4.56 -13.57
C LEU A 20 -30.86 -5.27 -12.23
N GLY A 21 -30.79 -6.60 -12.25
CA GLY A 21 -30.84 -7.39 -11.05
C GLY A 21 -29.77 -6.87 -10.12
N SER A 22 -30.13 -6.63 -8.86
CA SER A 22 -29.15 -6.65 -7.78
C SER A 22 -28.36 -7.94 -7.97
N ALA A 23 -27.08 -7.85 -8.28
CA ALA A 23 -26.21 -9.01 -8.35
C ALA A 23 -26.16 -9.61 -6.94
N HIS A 24 -27.04 -10.58 -6.66
CA HIS A 24 -26.91 -11.41 -5.48
C HIS A 24 -25.63 -12.23 -5.69
N ALA A 25 -24.63 -11.98 -4.85
CA ALA A 25 -23.46 -12.84 -4.70
C ALA A 25 -23.93 -14.30 -4.55
N GLU A 26 -23.55 -15.17 -5.48
CA GLU A 26 -23.84 -16.59 -5.35
C GLU A 26 -22.77 -17.27 -4.49
N THR A 27 -23.12 -18.39 -3.89
CA THR A 27 -22.18 -19.22 -3.15
C THR A 27 -21.71 -20.37 -4.02
N VAL A 28 -20.42 -20.38 -4.36
CA VAL A 28 -19.76 -21.47 -5.06
C VAL A 28 -19.04 -22.35 -4.04
N LYS A 29 -19.51 -23.59 -3.87
CA LYS A 29 -18.95 -24.51 -2.87
C LYS A 29 -17.84 -25.36 -3.46
N ALA A 30 -16.66 -25.32 -2.86
CA ALA A 30 -15.63 -26.30 -3.15
C ALA A 30 -16.07 -27.68 -2.64
N THR A 31 -15.88 -28.73 -3.45
CA THR A 31 -16.26 -30.10 -3.10
C THR A 31 -15.53 -30.61 -1.86
N SER A 32 -14.30 -30.15 -1.64
CA SER A 32 -13.51 -30.41 -0.44
C SER A 32 -12.53 -29.26 -0.19
N CYS A 33 -11.76 -29.32 0.89
CA CYS A 33 -10.65 -28.38 1.16
C CYS A 33 -9.38 -28.65 0.33
N SER A 34 -9.41 -29.63 -0.59
CA SER A 34 -8.27 -29.94 -1.46
C SER A 34 -7.93 -28.76 -2.37
N GLN A 35 -6.64 -28.58 -2.67
CA GLN A 35 -6.16 -27.52 -3.56
C GLN A 35 -6.91 -27.50 -4.90
N GLN A 36 -7.12 -28.67 -5.50
CA GLN A 36 -7.79 -28.80 -6.80
C GLN A 36 -9.26 -28.37 -6.74
N ASP A 37 -10.00 -28.80 -5.71
CA ASP A 37 -11.42 -28.47 -5.58
C ASP A 37 -11.62 -26.98 -5.26
N VAL A 38 -10.72 -26.39 -4.48
CA VAL A 38 -10.75 -24.95 -4.17
C VAL A 38 -10.42 -24.13 -5.41
N GLN A 39 -9.40 -24.49 -6.19
CA GLN A 39 -9.12 -23.79 -7.44
C GLN A 39 -10.28 -23.91 -8.43
N ALA A 40 -10.88 -25.09 -8.57
CA ALA A 40 -12.02 -25.29 -9.46
C ALA A 40 -13.23 -24.42 -9.05
N ALA A 41 -13.47 -24.23 -7.76
CA ALA A 41 -14.51 -23.33 -7.26
C ALA A 41 -14.17 -21.85 -7.52
N ILE A 42 -12.92 -21.44 -7.33
CA ILE A 42 -12.43 -20.10 -7.71
C ILE A 42 -12.62 -19.85 -9.21
N ASP A 43 -12.30 -20.83 -10.05
CA ASP A 43 -12.42 -20.72 -11.50
C ASP A 43 -13.88 -20.56 -11.94
N ALA A 44 -14.81 -21.24 -11.25
CA ALA A 44 -16.25 -21.16 -11.52
C ALA A 44 -16.92 -19.87 -11.00
N ALA A 45 -16.37 -19.26 -9.95
CA ALA A 45 -16.91 -18.04 -9.34
C ALA A 45 -16.78 -16.81 -10.24
N ARG A 46 -17.69 -15.85 -10.06
CA ARG A 46 -17.76 -14.55 -10.72
C ARG A 46 -17.60 -13.44 -9.70
N ASP A 47 -17.40 -12.21 -10.18
CA ASP A 47 -17.33 -11.04 -9.32
C ASP A 47 -18.58 -10.93 -8.43
N GLY A 48 -18.35 -10.66 -7.14
CA GLY A 48 -19.34 -10.65 -6.08
C GLY A 48 -19.47 -11.98 -5.34
N ASP A 49 -19.13 -13.13 -5.94
CA ASP A 49 -19.41 -14.45 -5.36
C ASP A 49 -18.59 -14.76 -4.10
N VAL A 50 -19.14 -15.67 -3.30
CA VAL A 50 -18.45 -16.31 -2.18
C VAL A 50 -18.05 -17.73 -2.56
N VAL A 51 -16.75 -18.01 -2.52
CA VAL A 51 -16.21 -19.37 -2.62
C VAL A 51 -16.14 -19.96 -1.21
N GLU A 52 -17.03 -20.89 -0.89
CA GLU A 52 -17.04 -21.60 0.39
C GLU A 52 -16.12 -22.83 0.33
N VAL A 53 -15.11 -22.86 1.20
CA VAL A 53 -14.24 -24.01 1.42
C VAL A 53 -14.70 -24.75 2.67
N PRO A 54 -15.06 -26.05 2.57
CA PRO A 54 -15.57 -26.79 3.71
C PRO A 54 -14.49 -27.04 4.77
N ALA A 55 -14.91 -27.43 5.97
CA ALA A 55 -14.02 -27.88 7.02
C ALA A 55 -13.20 -29.10 6.55
N GLY A 56 -11.95 -29.15 6.99
CA GLY A 56 -11.00 -30.21 6.68
C GLY A 56 -9.56 -29.71 6.75
N THR A 57 -8.63 -30.67 6.66
CA THR A 57 -7.20 -30.39 6.56
C THR A 57 -6.70 -30.84 5.21
N ALA A 58 -6.04 -29.95 4.46
CA ALA A 58 -5.45 -30.26 3.17
C ALA A 58 -4.01 -29.77 3.11
N THR A 59 -3.16 -30.54 2.42
CA THR A 59 -1.82 -30.12 2.06
C THR A 59 -1.87 -29.44 0.70
N TRP A 60 -1.38 -28.21 0.62
CA TRP A 60 -1.31 -27.41 -0.59
C TRP A 60 0.15 -27.23 -1.00
N ILE A 61 0.43 -27.34 -2.29
CA ILE A 61 1.77 -27.30 -2.88
C ILE A 61 1.76 -26.26 -3.99
N ALA A 62 2.70 -25.32 -3.92
CA ALA A 62 2.95 -24.37 -5.00
C ALA A 62 3.61 -25.14 -6.15
N GLU A 63 3.05 -25.04 -7.35
CA GLU A 63 3.48 -25.90 -8.46
C GLU A 63 4.90 -25.55 -8.97
N ASP A 64 5.30 -24.29 -8.86
CA ASP A 64 6.67 -23.81 -9.06
C ASP A 64 6.86 -22.37 -8.52
N ASN A 65 8.08 -21.82 -8.64
CA ASN A 65 8.44 -20.47 -8.18
C ASN A 65 7.62 -19.32 -8.83
N ASN A 66 6.73 -19.60 -9.78
CA ASN A 66 5.87 -18.62 -10.43
C ASN A 66 4.38 -18.98 -10.38
N ARG A 67 3.98 -20.03 -9.66
CA ARG A 67 2.57 -20.40 -9.48
C ARG A 67 2.26 -20.71 -8.01
N PRO A 68 1.24 -20.06 -7.41
CA PRO A 68 0.81 -20.38 -6.06
C PRO A 68 0.11 -21.73 -6.02
N ALA A 69 -0.24 -22.21 -4.83
CA ALA A 69 -1.11 -23.39 -4.72
C ALA A 69 -2.53 -23.09 -5.24
N VAL A 70 -3.09 -21.92 -4.90
CA VAL A 70 -4.34 -21.39 -5.47
C VAL A 70 -4.19 -19.92 -5.88
N LEU A 71 -4.82 -19.56 -6.98
CA LEU A 71 -4.73 -18.24 -7.61
C LEU A 71 -6.13 -17.62 -7.75
N ILE A 72 -6.29 -16.43 -7.18
CA ILE A 72 -7.38 -15.51 -7.45
C ILE A 72 -6.83 -14.44 -8.38
N SER A 73 -7.22 -14.46 -9.66
CA SER A 73 -6.69 -13.54 -10.68
C SER A 73 -7.83 -12.76 -11.33
N GLY A 74 -7.82 -11.44 -11.15
CA GLY A 74 -8.80 -10.54 -11.79
C GLY A 74 -10.25 -10.82 -11.43
N LYS A 75 -10.53 -11.26 -10.19
CA LYS A 75 -11.89 -11.58 -9.70
C LYS A 75 -12.17 -10.95 -8.35
N ALA A 76 -13.33 -10.32 -8.23
CA ALA A 76 -13.82 -9.70 -7.01
C ALA A 76 -14.59 -10.69 -6.14
N ILE A 77 -13.92 -11.67 -5.55
CA ILE A 77 -14.56 -12.75 -4.78
C ILE A 77 -14.20 -12.74 -3.30
N THR A 78 -15.03 -13.40 -2.50
CA THR A 78 -14.69 -13.81 -1.13
C THR A 78 -14.28 -15.27 -1.13
N LEU A 79 -13.02 -15.58 -0.84
CA LEU A 79 -12.59 -16.94 -0.51
C LEU A 79 -12.76 -17.16 1.00
N CYS A 80 -13.72 -18.00 1.37
CA CYS A 80 -14.17 -18.19 2.74
C CYS A 80 -13.95 -19.63 3.20
N GLY A 81 -13.05 -19.83 4.17
CA GLY A 81 -12.93 -21.08 4.89
C GLY A 81 -14.06 -21.26 5.91
N ALA A 82 -14.28 -22.48 6.36
CA ALA A 82 -15.29 -22.82 7.36
C ALA A 82 -15.03 -22.22 8.76
N GLY A 83 -13.87 -21.58 8.96
CA GLY A 83 -13.46 -20.97 10.21
C GLY A 83 -12.01 -21.30 10.57
N VAL A 84 -11.43 -20.48 11.44
CA VAL A 84 -10.12 -20.77 12.06
C VAL A 84 -10.19 -22.16 12.69
N ASP A 85 -9.23 -23.01 12.32
CA ASP A 85 -9.08 -24.42 12.71
C ASP A 85 -10.06 -25.42 12.13
N GLU A 86 -11.07 -24.94 11.42
CA GLU A 86 -11.98 -25.79 10.66
C GLU A 86 -11.44 -26.02 9.24
N SER A 87 -11.06 -24.97 8.52
CA SER A 87 -10.36 -25.07 7.23
C SER A 87 -8.87 -24.85 7.41
N VAL A 88 -8.12 -25.95 7.50
CA VAL A 88 -6.69 -25.96 7.81
C VAL A 88 -5.86 -26.29 6.58
N ILE A 89 -5.02 -25.34 6.16
CA ILE A 89 -4.10 -25.51 5.05
C ILE A 89 -2.70 -25.79 5.59
N ILE A 90 -2.16 -26.94 5.22
CA ILE A 90 -0.79 -27.36 5.49
C ILE A 90 0.07 -26.99 4.28
N ASP A 91 1.14 -26.25 4.50
CA ASP A 91 2.17 -26.06 3.48
C ASP A 91 2.87 -27.38 3.18
N GLY A 92 2.72 -27.88 1.96
CA GLY A 92 3.37 -29.10 1.46
C GLY A 92 4.68 -28.85 0.72
N ASN A 93 5.12 -27.59 0.62
CA ASN A 93 6.33 -27.27 -0.11
C ASN A 93 7.58 -27.69 0.68
N SER A 94 8.59 -28.17 -0.04
CA SER A 94 9.83 -28.73 0.54
C SER A 94 11.11 -28.07 0.02
N VAL A 95 11.00 -27.05 -0.84
CA VAL A 95 12.14 -26.34 -1.44
C VAL A 95 11.87 -24.83 -1.56
N ALA A 96 12.91 -24.03 -1.33
CA ALA A 96 12.82 -22.59 -1.08
C ALA A 96 12.73 -21.67 -2.32
N TRP A 97 12.15 -20.49 -2.07
CA TRP A 97 11.94 -19.29 -2.91
C TRP A 97 10.59 -19.25 -3.65
N ARG A 98 9.54 -18.90 -2.88
CA ARG A 98 8.16 -18.50 -3.28
C ARG A 98 7.07 -19.55 -3.09
N ASP A 99 7.18 -20.36 -2.03
CA ASP A 99 6.06 -21.12 -1.48
C ASP A 99 4.97 -20.13 -1.04
N LEU A 100 4.00 -19.96 -1.92
CA LEU A 100 2.89 -19.04 -1.73
C LEU A 100 1.62 -19.85 -1.90
N LEU A 101 0.86 -19.99 -0.82
CA LEU A 101 -0.33 -20.83 -0.83
C LEU A 101 -1.43 -20.14 -1.62
N ILE A 102 -1.68 -18.85 -1.37
CA ILE A 102 -2.69 -18.06 -2.06
C ILE A 102 -2.04 -16.84 -2.72
N TRP A 103 -2.33 -16.60 -4.01
CA TRP A 103 -2.15 -15.28 -4.64
C TRP A 103 -3.48 -14.61 -4.92
N ILE A 104 -3.54 -13.32 -4.60
CA ILE A 104 -4.47 -12.36 -5.19
C ILE A 104 -3.67 -11.54 -6.20
N GLU A 105 -3.99 -11.66 -7.48
CA GLU A 105 -3.27 -11.00 -8.58
C GLU A 105 -4.17 -10.15 -9.47
N GLY A 106 -3.64 -9.00 -9.86
CA GLY A 106 -4.29 -8.04 -10.75
C GLY A 106 -4.86 -6.87 -9.95
N GLU A 107 -5.65 -6.04 -10.62
CA GLU A 107 -6.16 -4.80 -10.03
C GLU A 107 -7.47 -5.01 -9.25
N THR A 108 -8.09 -6.18 -9.38
CA THR A 108 -9.39 -6.50 -8.77
C THR A 108 -9.23 -6.95 -7.31
N PRO A 109 -9.98 -6.37 -6.35
CA PRO A 109 -9.89 -6.72 -4.93
C PRO A 109 -10.44 -8.12 -4.66
N ALA A 110 -9.80 -8.89 -3.78
CA ALA A 110 -10.39 -10.13 -3.24
C ALA A 110 -10.29 -10.16 -1.71
N ARG A 111 -11.17 -10.95 -1.09
CA ARG A 111 -11.16 -11.20 0.35
C ARG A 111 -10.81 -12.64 0.66
N VAL A 112 -9.92 -12.86 1.62
CA VAL A 112 -9.61 -14.18 2.14
C VAL A 112 -9.92 -14.20 3.64
N THR A 113 -10.80 -15.11 4.05
CA THR A 113 -11.25 -15.18 5.45
C THR A 113 -11.43 -16.61 5.97
N GLY A 114 -11.24 -16.82 7.27
CA GLY A 114 -11.67 -18.04 7.94
C GLY A 114 -10.77 -19.26 7.72
N PHE A 115 -9.47 -19.06 7.53
CA PHE A 115 -8.50 -20.15 7.34
C PHE A 115 -7.46 -20.23 8.47
N THR A 116 -6.95 -21.43 8.73
CA THR A 116 -5.67 -21.63 9.45
C THR A 116 -4.59 -22.09 8.47
N PHE A 117 -3.47 -21.38 8.38
CA PHE A 117 -2.29 -21.76 7.61
C PHE A 117 -1.16 -22.22 8.54
N LYS A 118 -0.61 -23.42 8.33
CA LYS A 118 0.47 -23.98 9.16
C LYS A 118 1.35 -24.99 8.43
N GLY A 119 2.34 -25.55 9.13
CA GLY A 119 3.12 -26.70 8.65
C GLY A 119 4.33 -26.36 7.79
N PHE A 120 4.70 -25.08 7.70
CA PHE A 120 5.85 -24.58 6.96
C PHE A 120 7.16 -25.24 7.45
N ILE A 121 7.86 -25.93 6.56
CA ILE A 121 9.09 -26.69 6.88
C ILE A 121 10.34 -25.82 6.69
N ASP A 122 10.32 -24.88 5.74
CA ASP A 122 11.43 -23.97 5.46
C ASP A 122 11.22 -22.59 6.11
N LYS A 123 12.32 -21.99 6.58
CA LYS A 123 12.37 -20.64 7.18
C LYS A 123 12.87 -19.58 6.18
N ASN A 124 12.99 -19.90 4.89
CA ASN A 124 13.43 -18.92 3.91
C ASN A 124 12.44 -17.75 3.86
N ARG A 125 12.96 -16.55 4.07
CA ARG A 125 12.16 -15.32 4.18
C ARG A 125 11.30 -15.08 2.95
N GLY A 126 11.62 -15.61 1.76
CA GLY A 126 10.88 -15.36 0.52
C GLY A 126 9.42 -15.84 0.43
N ALA A 127 8.99 -16.80 1.27
CA ALA A 127 7.66 -17.43 1.23
C ALA A 127 6.62 -16.71 2.11
N ALA A 128 5.34 -16.81 1.77
CA ALA A 128 4.21 -16.25 2.53
C ALA A 128 2.96 -17.14 2.43
N ALA A 129 2.10 -17.15 3.44
CA ALA A 129 0.84 -17.90 3.31
C ALA A 129 -0.07 -17.25 2.25
N ILE A 130 -0.17 -15.93 2.26
CA ILE A 130 -0.96 -15.16 1.29
C ILE A 130 -0.09 -14.06 0.70
N ALA A 131 -0.13 -13.91 -0.62
CA ALA A 131 0.46 -12.76 -1.30
C ALA A 131 -0.57 -11.99 -2.12
N VAL A 132 -0.42 -10.66 -2.13
CA VAL A 132 -1.26 -9.74 -2.90
C VAL A 132 -0.37 -8.92 -3.83
N ARG A 133 -0.73 -8.88 -5.11
CA ARG A 133 0.15 -8.41 -6.18
C ARG A 133 -0.58 -7.79 -7.35
N GLY A 134 0.18 -7.11 -8.22
CA GLY A 134 -0.32 -6.58 -9.49
C GLY A 134 -1.18 -5.34 -9.31
N ASP A 135 -0.74 -4.43 -8.44
CA ASP A 135 -1.42 -3.16 -8.12
C ASP A 135 -2.86 -3.35 -7.59
N CYS A 136 -3.14 -4.48 -6.93
CA CYS A 136 -4.41 -4.76 -6.27
C CYS A 136 -4.69 -3.76 -5.13
N LYS A 137 -5.85 -3.11 -5.21
CA LYS A 137 -6.32 -2.12 -4.23
C LYS A 137 -7.58 -2.67 -3.55
N ASN A 138 -7.87 -2.23 -2.33
CA ASN A 138 -9.10 -2.55 -1.59
C ASN A 138 -9.31 -4.05 -1.31
N TRP A 139 -8.24 -4.85 -1.28
CA TRP A 139 -8.30 -6.26 -0.85
C TRP A 139 -8.45 -6.36 0.68
N ARG A 140 -8.92 -7.51 1.17
CA ARG A 140 -9.07 -7.77 2.61
C ARG A 140 -8.60 -9.17 3.00
N ILE A 141 -7.85 -9.29 4.08
CA ILE A 141 -7.47 -10.57 4.68
C ILE A 141 -7.87 -10.53 6.13
N ASP A 142 -8.85 -11.33 6.52
CA ASP A 142 -9.42 -11.24 7.86
C ASP A 142 -9.77 -12.59 8.49
N ASN A 143 -9.91 -12.63 9.82
CA ASN A 143 -10.26 -13.85 10.57
C ASN A 143 -9.40 -15.07 10.20
N CYS A 144 -8.12 -14.85 9.88
CA CYS A 144 -7.19 -15.91 9.51
C CYS A 144 -6.19 -16.15 10.64
N ARG A 145 -5.68 -17.38 10.73
CA ARG A 145 -4.62 -17.76 11.65
C ARG A 145 -3.39 -18.27 10.90
N PHE A 146 -2.24 -17.67 11.16
CA PHE A 146 -0.96 -18.02 10.57
C PHE A 146 -0.06 -18.61 11.64
N VAL A 147 0.47 -19.82 11.42
CA VAL A 147 1.29 -20.54 12.42
C VAL A 147 2.61 -20.98 11.84
N GLY A 148 3.69 -20.35 12.29
CA GLY A 148 5.06 -20.75 11.96
C GLY A 148 5.53 -20.43 10.53
N SER A 149 4.75 -19.66 9.76
CA SER A 149 5.13 -19.31 8.39
C SER A 149 6.32 -18.34 8.34
N PRO A 150 7.14 -18.35 7.28
CA PRO A 150 8.20 -17.35 7.11
C PRO A 150 7.64 -15.94 6.98
N ARG A 151 6.54 -15.79 6.25
CA ARG A 151 5.69 -14.59 6.23
C ARG A 151 4.22 -14.96 6.37
N GLY A 152 3.44 -14.14 7.04
CA GLY A 152 1.99 -14.31 7.08
C GLY A 152 1.38 -13.82 5.76
N VAL A 153 1.38 -12.50 5.59
CA VAL A 153 0.88 -11.81 4.39
C VAL A 153 2.01 -11.05 3.71
N TRP A 154 2.02 -11.06 2.38
CA TRP A 154 2.96 -10.26 1.59
C TRP A 154 2.25 -9.46 0.50
N ALA A 155 2.07 -8.16 0.72
CA ALA A 155 1.56 -7.22 -0.27
C ALA A 155 2.73 -6.58 -1.03
N TYR A 156 2.72 -6.61 -2.37
CA TYR A 156 3.80 -6.03 -3.16
C TYR A 156 3.35 -5.30 -4.40
N ALA A 157 4.25 -4.46 -4.92
CA ALA A 157 3.98 -3.51 -6.01
C ALA A 157 2.91 -2.48 -5.61
N GLY A 158 3.00 -1.92 -4.39
CA GLY A 158 2.13 -0.82 -3.98
C GLY A 158 0.65 -1.15 -3.84
N CYS A 159 0.31 -2.45 -3.77
CA CYS A 159 -1.01 -2.90 -3.33
C CYS A 159 -1.34 -2.31 -1.95
N PHE A 160 -2.59 -1.89 -1.76
CA PHE A 160 -3.11 -1.38 -0.49
C PHE A 160 -4.48 -1.99 -0.19
N GLY A 161 -4.77 -2.18 1.10
CA GLY A 161 -5.90 -2.98 1.56
C GLY A 161 -5.79 -3.22 3.05
N LEU A 162 -6.56 -4.18 3.55
CA LEU A 162 -6.76 -4.39 4.98
C LEU A 162 -6.35 -5.80 5.41
N VAL A 163 -5.57 -5.89 6.48
CA VAL A 163 -5.39 -7.10 7.28
C VAL A 163 -6.02 -6.85 8.63
N ASP A 164 -7.13 -7.52 8.95
CA ASP A 164 -7.85 -7.31 10.22
C ASP A 164 -8.23 -8.60 10.95
N ASN A 165 -8.33 -8.55 12.28
CA ASN A 165 -8.77 -9.68 13.11
C ASN A 165 -8.02 -11.00 12.82
N CYS A 166 -6.74 -10.91 12.47
CA CYS A 166 -5.89 -12.07 12.19
C CYS A 166 -5.00 -12.39 13.39
N THR A 167 -4.62 -13.67 13.51
CA THR A 167 -3.66 -14.13 14.54
C THR A 167 -2.41 -14.68 13.87
N PHE A 168 -1.24 -14.14 14.25
CA PHE A 168 0.07 -14.54 13.78
C PHE A 168 0.86 -15.16 14.94
N LEU A 169 1.09 -16.47 14.88
CA LEU A 169 1.78 -17.24 15.92
C LEU A 169 3.14 -17.71 15.41
N ASN A 170 4.21 -17.21 16.04
CA ASN A 170 5.60 -17.55 15.71
C ASN A 170 5.91 -17.39 14.20
N VAL A 171 5.36 -16.34 13.59
CA VAL A 171 5.55 -16.03 12.17
C VAL A 171 6.83 -15.23 11.99
N GLY A 172 7.65 -15.58 11.00
CA GLY A 172 8.93 -14.91 10.75
C GLY A 172 8.78 -13.41 10.48
N GLN A 173 7.87 -13.03 9.58
CA GLN A 173 7.46 -11.63 9.34
C GLN A 173 5.93 -11.60 9.20
N GLY A 174 5.23 -10.87 10.06
CA GLY A 174 3.76 -10.89 10.09
C GLY A 174 3.14 -10.45 8.77
N VAL A 175 3.23 -9.15 8.50
CA VAL A 175 2.79 -8.53 7.23
C VAL A 175 3.98 -7.82 6.58
N VAL A 176 4.27 -8.19 5.34
CA VAL A 176 5.37 -7.62 4.55
C VAL A 176 4.80 -6.77 3.43
N MET A 177 5.39 -5.59 3.23
CA MET A 177 4.88 -4.60 2.27
C MET A 177 6.01 -4.11 1.38
N LYS A 178 5.80 -4.19 0.06
CA LYS A 178 6.73 -3.66 -0.94
C LYS A 178 6.05 -2.60 -1.79
N GLY A 179 6.53 -1.36 -1.72
CA GLY A 179 6.02 -0.25 -2.54
C GLY A 179 6.49 -0.27 -4.00
N HIS A 180 6.18 0.82 -4.73
CA HIS A 180 6.52 1.01 -6.15
C HIS A 180 7.98 1.44 -6.38
N GLY A 181 8.84 1.36 -5.37
CA GLY A 181 10.25 1.72 -5.50
C GLY A 181 10.43 3.21 -5.64
N PRO A 182 11.31 3.67 -6.54
CA PRO A 182 11.57 5.09 -6.76
C PRO A 182 10.31 5.94 -6.94
N LEU A 183 9.30 5.43 -7.65
CA LEU A 183 8.02 6.10 -7.90
C LEU A 183 7.29 6.51 -6.60
N SER A 184 7.52 5.80 -5.49
CA SER A 184 6.89 6.14 -4.21
C SER A 184 7.39 7.47 -3.65
N TRP A 185 8.59 7.92 -4.03
CA TRP A 185 9.17 9.21 -3.62
C TRP A 185 8.93 10.33 -4.63
N GLU A 186 8.21 10.06 -5.71
CA GLU A 186 7.75 11.08 -6.67
C GLU A 186 6.36 11.62 -6.29
N ARG A 187 5.67 10.94 -5.36
CA ARG A 187 4.33 11.26 -4.87
C ARG A 187 4.38 12.06 -3.57
N PRO A 188 3.41 12.96 -3.30
CA PRO A 188 3.28 13.64 -2.02
C PRO A 188 3.18 12.69 -0.83
N LEU A 189 3.60 13.15 0.36
CA LEU A 189 3.31 12.43 1.59
C LEU A 189 1.83 12.59 1.93
N GLU A 190 1.16 11.45 2.04
CA GLU A 190 -0.26 11.32 2.35
C GLU A 190 -0.38 10.42 3.58
N LEU A 191 -0.84 11.00 4.71
CA LEU A 191 -1.12 10.30 5.96
C LEU A 191 -2.60 10.48 6.31
N GLY A 192 -3.20 9.51 6.99
CA GLY A 192 -4.62 9.54 7.36
C GLY A 192 -5.56 9.25 6.19
N LEU A 193 -5.09 8.53 5.17
CA LEU A 193 -5.80 8.23 3.93
C LEU A 193 -5.83 6.70 3.66
N PRO A 194 -6.78 6.19 2.84
CA PRO A 194 -6.94 4.75 2.62
C PRO A 194 -5.81 4.09 1.81
N ASN A 195 -4.86 4.87 1.27
CA ASN A 195 -3.89 4.41 0.29
C ASN A 195 -2.63 3.74 0.88
N ALA A 196 -2.83 2.94 1.92
CA ALA A 196 -1.79 2.21 2.63
C ALA A 196 -2.25 0.78 2.95
N VAL A 197 -1.31 -0.11 3.29
CA VAL A 197 -1.69 -1.39 3.89
C VAL A 197 -2.07 -1.15 5.35
N TYR A 198 -3.35 -1.30 5.67
CA TYR A 198 -3.86 -1.22 7.04
C TYR A 198 -3.73 -2.59 7.71
N ILE A 199 -3.24 -2.57 8.95
CA ILE A 199 -3.11 -3.75 9.80
C ILE A 199 -3.73 -3.39 11.14
N GLU A 200 -4.91 -3.92 11.42
CA GLU A 200 -5.67 -3.57 12.62
C GLU A 200 -6.29 -4.76 13.35
N ASP A 201 -6.51 -4.61 14.65
CA ASP A 201 -7.15 -5.62 15.49
C ASP A 201 -6.52 -7.02 15.37
N CYS A 202 -5.23 -7.10 15.01
CA CYS A 202 -4.51 -8.35 14.87
C CYS A 202 -3.74 -8.68 16.16
N THR A 203 -3.54 -9.98 16.38
CA THR A 203 -2.68 -10.49 17.44
C THR A 203 -1.41 -11.08 16.85
N PHE A 204 -0.25 -10.67 17.36
CA PHE A 204 1.04 -11.24 17.02
C PHE A 204 1.70 -11.80 18.28
N ASP A 205 2.06 -13.08 18.29
CA ASP A 205 2.72 -13.74 19.43
C ASP A 205 3.98 -14.48 18.96
N GLY A 206 5.15 -13.96 19.35
CA GLY A 206 6.46 -14.47 18.98
C GLY A 206 6.83 -14.25 17.51
N GLY A 207 7.87 -14.96 17.06
CA GLY A 207 8.35 -14.88 15.69
C GLY A 207 9.35 -13.74 15.47
N GLY A 208 9.41 -13.20 14.26
CA GLY A 208 10.27 -12.05 13.94
C GLY A 208 9.51 -10.73 14.06
N ALA A 209 9.55 -9.88 13.03
CA ALA A 209 8.88 -8.59 13.07
C ALA A 209 7.41 -8.71 12.65
N ALA A 210 6.51 -8.01 13.34
CA ALA A 210 5.08 -7.96 12.98
C ALA A 210 4.87 -7.29 11.62
N THR A 211 5.72 -6.31 11.28
CA THR A 211 5.72 -5.61 10.00
C THR A 211 7.07 -5.70 9.32
N ASP A 212 7.09 -5.61 8.00
CA ASP A 212 8.32 -5.36 7.25
C ASP A 212 8.06 -4.58 5.95
N GLY A 213 8.16 -3.25 6.04
CA GLY A 213 8.03 -2.34 4.90
C GLY A 213 9.36 -2.10 4.17
N TYR A 214 9.33 -2.02 2.85
CA TYR A 214 10.49 -1.65 2.03
C TYR A 214 10.09 -1.17 0.63
N HIS A 215 11.06 -0.66 -0.14
CA HIS A 215 10.88 -0.24 -1.53
C HIS A 215 9.75 0.78 -1.72
N GLY A 216 9.58 1.68 -0.76
CA GLY A 216 8.56 2.74 -0.76
C GLY A 216 7.20 2.29 -0.26
N ALA A 217 7.15 1.24 0.56
CA ALA A 217 5.92 0.81 1.21
C ALA A 217 5.29 1.93 2.05
N ARG A 218 3.96 1.87 2.18
CA ARG A 218 3.14 2.71 3.05
C ARG A 218 2.24 1.81 3.88
N PHE A 219 2.18 2.02 5.19
CA PHE A 219 1.35 1.19 6.04
C PHE A 219 0.81 1.93 7.25
N VAL A 220 -0.34 1.45 7.74
CA VAL A 220 -0.92 1.86 9.01
C VAL A 220 -1.02 0.63 9.90
N PHE A 221 -0.47 0.71 11.10
CA PHE A 221 -0.43 -0.38 12.07
C PHE A 221 -1.08 0.10 13.36
N ARG A 222 -2.32 -0.32 13.62
CA ARG A 222 -3.14 0.25 14.71
C ARG A 222 -3.97 -0.76 15.47
N HIS A 223 -4.26 -0.50 16.75
CA HIS A 223 -5.15 -1.35 17.55
C HIS A 223 -4.71 -2.84 17.61
N ASN A 224 -3.43 -3.13 17.42
CA ASN A 224 -2.90 -4.49 17.46
C ASN A 224 -2.37 -4.86 18.86
N SER A 225 -2.37 -6.16 19.17
CA SER A 225 -1.76 -6.73 20.37
C SER A 225 -0.55 -7.58 20.00
N LEU A 226 0.63 -7.20 20.49
CA LEU A 226 1.91 -7.81 20.17
C LEU A 226 2.55 -8.35 21.44
N VAL A 227 3.06 -9.57 21.37
CA VAL A 227 3.85 -10.19 22.44
C VAL A 227 5.09 -10.84 21.87
N ASP A 228 6.25 -10.58 22.47
CA ASP A 228 7.54 -11.20 22.08
C ASP A 228 7.85 -10.99 20.58
N THR A 229 7.40 -9.85 20.05
CA THR A 229 7.62 -9.37 18.68
C THR A 229 7.64 -7.83 18.70
N HIS A 230 7.81 -7.19 17.54
CA HIS A 230 8.02 -5.76 17.42
C HIS A 230 7.57 -5.23 16.05
N VAL A 231 7.38 -3.91 15.96
CA VAL A 231 7.17 -3.22 14.68
C VAL A 231 8.53 -2.92 14.06
N ALA A 232 8.74 -3.27 12.79
CA ALA A 232 9.99 -2.99 12.10
C ALA A 232 9.82 -2.77 10.59
N GLN A 233 10.90 -2.31 9.97
CA GLN A 233 10.97 -2.09 8.53
C GLN A 233 12.42 -2.08 8.00
N HIS A 234 12.58 -2.03 6.69
CA HIS A 234 13.87 -1.86 6.02
C HIS A 234 14.23 -0.40 5.78
N GLY A 235 15.48 -0.07 6.08
CA GLY A 235 16.11 1.16 5.61
C GLY A 235 16.75 0.99 4.24
N CYS A 236 17.22 2.08 3.66
CA CYS A 236 18.05 2.08 2.46
C CYS A 236 19.37 1.31 2.68
N ASP A 237 19.74 1.04 3.93
CA ASP A 237 20.86 0.19 4.30
C ASP A 237 20.61 -1.31 4.04
N SER A 238 19.40 -1.74 3.75
CA SER A 238 19.07 -3.17 3.69
C SER A 238 18.84 -3.65 2.27
N GLY A 239 19.93 -4.09 1.64
CA GLY A 239 19.94 -4.63 0.28
C GLY A 239 20.01 -3.55 -0.81
N ASN A 240 19.47 -3.87 -1.99
CA ASN A 240 19.54 -3.00 -3.18
C ASN A 240 18.24 -2.22 -3.43
N TYR A 241 17.44 -2.01 -2.38
CA TYR A 241 16.11 -1.39 -2.42
C TYR A 241 16.10 -0.05 -1.67
N ARG A 242 15.12 0.81 -1.99
CA ARG A 242 14.78 2.00 -1.19
C ARG A 242 14.13 1.57 0.15
N SER A 243 14.05 2.45 1.16
CA SER A 243 13.46 2.13 2.49
C SER A 243 11.93 2.00 2.46
N THR A 244 11.23 2.03 3.60
CA THR A 244 9.79 2.38 3.64
C THR A 244 9.60 3.87 3.32
N PHE A 245 8.51 4.23 2.65
CA PHE A 245 8.20 5.64 2.39
C PHE A 245 7.51 6.30 3.58
N SER A 246 6.39 5.71 4.05
CA SER A 246 5.65 6.24 5.19
C SER A 246 5.02 5.18 6.08
N TYR A 247 4.74 5.55 7.33
CA TYR A 247 4.05 4.70 8.29
C TYR A 247 3.21 5.51 9.29
N GLU A 248 2.12 4.90 9.77
CA GLU A 248 1.34 5.42 10.89
C GLU A 248 1.20 4.28 11.90
N VAL A 249 1.71 4.47 13.13
CA VAL A 249 1.72 3.40 14.14
C VAL A 249 1.09 3.90 15.42
N TYR A 250 -0.12 3.45 15.74
CA TYR A 250 -0.85 4.02 16.89
C TYR A 250 -1.82 3.09 17.60
N ASP A 251 -2.12 3.41 18.85
CA ASP A 251 -3.07 2.67 19.68
C ASP A 251 -2.78 1.16 19.77
N ASN A 252 -1.51 0.75 19.68
CA ASN A 252 -1.10 -0.65 19.82
C ASN A 252 -0.68 -0.98 21.26
N VAL A 253 -0.81 -2.25 21.65
CA VAL A 253 -0.23 -2.80 22.88
C VAL A 253 0.91 -3.74 22.51
N ILE A 254 2.14 -3.41 22.91
CA ILE A 254 3.36 -4.13 22.52
C ILE A 254 4.10 -4.58 23.78
N GLY A 255 4.04 -5.87 24.08
CA GLY A 255 4.65 -6.44 25.28
C GLY A 255 5.75 -7.44 25.00
N LYS A 256 6.58 -7.67 26.02
CA LYS A 256 7.57 -8.76 26.05
C LYS A 256 7.32 -9.64 27.27
N LYS A 257 7.06 -10.94 27.05
CA LYS A 257 6.88 -11.94 28.12
C LYS A 257 8.22 -12.53 28.60
N LYS A 258 9.29 -12.53 27.77
CA LYS A 258 10.61 -13.09 28.14
C LYS A 258 11.73 -12.06 28.11
N LEU A 259 12.36 -11.77 29.25
CA LEU A 259 13.52 -10.87 29.39
C LEU A 259 14.87 -11.49 28.92
N GLY A 260 14.86 -12.57 28.13
CA GLY A 260 16.06 -13.29 27.71
C GLY A 260 16.94 -12.50 26.74
N SER A 261 18.26 -12.63 26.91
CA SER A 261 19.32 -11.76 26.36
C SER A 261 19.61 -11.83 24.85
N TRP A 262 18.70 -12.34 24.01
CA TRP A 262 18.95 -12.50 22.57
C TRP A 262 17.83 -12.09 21.62
N GLU A 263 16.69 -11.60 22.11
CA GLU A 263 15.54 -11.28 21.25
C GLU A 263 15.12 -9.82 21.44
N VAL A 264 15.14 -9.09 20.32
CA VAL A 264 14.76 -7.69 20.06
C VAL A 264 14.77 -6.75 21.28
N PRO A 265 15.79 -5.88 21.45
CA PRO A 265 15.83 -4.91 22.56
C PRO A 265 14.84 -3.75 22.41
N ARG A 266 14.09 -3.72 21.30
CA ARG A 266 13.33 -2.56 20.81
C ARG A 266 11.88 -2.95 20.54
N GLY A 267 10.92 -2.15 21.00
CA GLY A 267 9.50 -2.36 20.71
C GLY A 267 9.11 -1.93 19.29
N MET A 268 9.76 -0.88 18.78
CA MET A 268 9.65 -0.41 17.40
C MET A 268 11.03 -0.05 16.84
N HIS A 269 11.28 -0.39 15.58
CA HIS A 269 12.56 -0.15 14.92
C HIS A 269 12.38 0.41 13.50
N PHE A 270 12.52 1.73 13.35
CA PHE A 270 12.36 2.44 12.08
C PHE A 270 13.72 2.78 11.49
N ARG A 271 13.91 2.49 10.20
CA ARG A 271 15.20 2.63 9.52
C ARG A 271 15.20 3.57 8.30
N GLY A 272 14.10 4.27 8.09
CA GLY A 272 13.93 5.22 7.01
C GLY A 272 12.49 5.67 6.85
N GLY A 273 12.23 6.62 5.95
CA GLY A 273 10.90 7.17 5.72
C GLY A 273 10.41 8.10 6.85
N THR A 274 9.13 8.40 6.86
CA THR A 274 8.54 9.35 7.83
C THR A 274 7.10 8.99 8.17
N GLY A 275 6.49 9.66 9.15
CA GLY A 275 5.15 9.31 9.59
C GLY A 275 4.75 9.87 10.93
N VAL A 276 3.85 9.14 11.58
CA VAL A 276 3.40 9.40 12.95
C VAL A 276 3.45 8.13 13.80
N VAL A 277 3.83 8.27 15.07
CA VAL A 277 3.84 7.17 16.04
C VAL A 277 3.24 7.68 17.35
N PHE A 278 2.07 7.18 17.76
CA PHE A 278 1.40 7.76 18.93
C PHE A 278 0.48 6.82 19.69
N ASN A 279 0.21 7.13 20.97
CA ASN A 279 -0.70 6.36 21.83
C ASN A 279 -0.39 4.86 21.93
N ASN A 280 0.85 4.42 21.70
CA ASN A 280 1.21 3.02 21.86
C ASN A 280 1.62 2.75 23.31
N THR A 281 1.23 1.58 23.82
CA THR A 281 1.64 1.10 25.14
C THR A 281 2.64 -0.02 24.98
N LEU A 282 3.90 0.24 25.35
CA LEU A 282 5.01 -0.70 25.27
C LEU A 282 5.41 -1.20 26.67
N SER A 283 5.89 -2.45 26.76
CA SER A 283 6.40 -2.98 28.02
C SER A 283 7.50 -4.03 27.84
N GLY A 284 8.48 -4.03 28.75
CA GLY A 284 9.54 -5.03 28.83
C GLY A 284 10.67 -4.89 27.79
N PHE A 285 10.80 -3.74 27.13
CA PHE A 285 11.88 -3.43 26.19
C PHE A 285 12.92 -2.51 26.81
N SER A 286 14.18 -2.58 26.37
CA SER A 286 15.21 -1.60 26.77
C SER A 286 15.05 -0.26 26.05
N THR A 287 14.34 -0.26 24.93
CA THR A 287 14.03 0.93 24.13
C THR A 287 12.65 0.76 23.55
N GLY A 288 11.77 1.76 23.71
CA GLY A 288 10.42 1.72 23.18
C GLY A 288 10.46 1.91 21.67
N ILE A 289 10.77 3.14 21.26
CA ILE A 289 10.85 3.55 19.86
C ILE A 289 12.31 3.82 19.50
N ASP A 290 12.84 3.12 18.50
CA ASP A 290 14.20 3.34 18.00
C ASP A 290 14.18 3.74 16.53
N VAL A 291 14.94 4.77 16.21
CA VAL A 291 15.22 5.20 14.84
C VAL A 291 16.69 4.98 14.51
N ALA A 292 16.96 4.44 13.33
CA ALA A 292 18.31 4.19 12.87
C ALA A 292 18.53 4.59 11.41
N ASN A 293 19.80 4.81 11.10
CA ASN A 293 20.28 4.90 9.73
C ASN A 293 21.66 4.24 9.69
N TYR A 294 21.74 3.02 9.18
CA TYR A 294 23.02 2.31 9.16
C TYR A 294 23.99 2.86 8.11
N ARG A 295 23.52 3.65 7.13
CA ARG A 295 24.42 4.35 6.21
C ARG A 295 25.24 5.42 6.90
N SER A 296 24.80 5.92 8.07
CA SER A 296 25.57 6.84 8.91
C SER A 296 26.79 6.21 9.59
N SER A 297 26.87 4.87 9.61
CA SER A 297 27.80 4.14 10.45
C SER A 297 28.83 3.35 9.64
N GLU A 298 30.10 3.66 9.86
CA GLU A 298 31.22 2.92 9.27
C GLU A 298 31.21 1.44 9.69
N THR A 299 30.80 1.15 10.94
CA THR A 299 30.74 -0.23 11.45
C THR A 299 29.67 -1.05 10.75
N MET A 300 28.64 -0.40 10.20
CA MET A 300 27.52 -1.04 9.50
C MET A 300 27.65 -0.96 7.98
N ARG A 301 28.79 -0.49 7.44
CA ARG A 301 29.07 -0.39 5.99
C ARG A 301 28.73 -1.67 5.22
N LYS A 302 28.99 -2.84 5.81
CA LYS A 302 28.75 -4.16 5.17
C LYS A 302 27.27 -4.42 4.86
N LEU A 303 26.34 -3.78 5.58
CA LEU A 303 24.91 -3.93 5.34
C LEU A 303 24.45 -3.10 4.15
N CYS A 304 25.05 -1.92 3.95
CA CYS A 304 24.56 -0.84 3.10
C CYS A 304 24.51 -1.10 1.57
N GLY A 305 24.78 -2.34 1.12
CA GLY A 305 24.60 -2.79 -0.25
C GLY A 305 25.19 -1.85 -1.31
N LYS A 306 24.48 -1.66 -2.42
CA LYS A 306 24.88 -0.74 -3.50
C LYS A 306 24.86 0.74 -3.08
N TRP A 307 24.14 1.09 -2.02
CA TRP A 307 23.95 2.47 -1.59
C TRP A 307 25.13 3.00 -0.79
N GLY A 308 25.96 2.10 -0.22
CA GLY A 308 27.14 2.44 0.55
C GLY A 308 26.82 3.27 1.79
N ILE A 309 27.88 3.64 2.51
CA ILE A 309 27.78 4.61 3.61
C ILE A 309 27.49 6.01 3.06
N CYS A 310 26.84 6.81 3.89
CA CYS A 310 26.65 8.23 3.68
C CYS A 310 27.87 8.95 4.26
N ASP A 311 28.85 9.21 3.41
CA ASP A 311 30.11 9.88 3.79
C ASP A 311 30.42 11.09 2.89
N GLY A 312 29.44 11.45 2.06
CA GLY A 312 29.49 12.55 1.10
C GLY A 312 30.20 12.23 -0.20
N LYS A 313 30.66 10.98 -0.39
CA LYS A 313 31.27 10.52 -1.64
C LYS A 313 30.28 9.78 -2.53
N ASN A 314 29.17 9.29 -1.96
CA ASN A 314 28.19 8.54 -2.74
C ASN A 314 27.28 9.52 -3.50
N PRO A 315 27.01 9.32 -4.81
CA PRO A 315 26.12 10.18 -5.59
C PRO A 315 24.68 10.25 -5.06
N VAL A 316 24.27 9.34 -4.18
CA VAL A 316 22.94 9.33 -3.57
C VAL A 316 22.86 10.06 -2.23
N ASP A 317 23.99 10.57 -1.73
CA ASP A 317 24.04 11.39 -0.52
C ASP A 317 23.52 12.80 -0.84
N GLY A 318 22.74 13.38 0.07
CA GLY A 318 22.16 14.70 -0.13
C GLY A 318 23.21 15.83 -0.06
N ASN A 319 24.31 15.63 0.66
CA ASN A 319 25.45 16.54 0.72
C ASN A 319 25.11 17.99 1.13
N GLU A 320 24.05 18.17 1.92
CA GLU A 320 23.76 19.41 2.65
C GLU A 320 24.83 19.69 3.72
N GLU A 321 25.43 18.65 4.31
CA GLU A 321 26.61 18.76 5.20
C GLU A 321 27.81 17.95 4.64
N PRO A 322 29.07 18.28 5.02
CA PRO A 322 30.27 17.59 4.53
C PRO A 322 30.37 16.09 4.86
N ASN A 323 29.56 15.61 5.80
CA ASN A 323 29.49 14.20 6.22
C ASN A 323 28.50 13.38 5.36
N GLY A 324 27.99 13.95 4.27
CA GLY A 324 27.02 13.32 3.37
C GLY A 324 25.55 13.57 3.70
N TYR A 325 25.24 14.15 4.87
CA TYR A 325 23.86 14.42 5.26
C TYR A 325 23.07 15.15 4.18
N PRO A 326 21.78 14.82 3.98
CA PRO A 326 21.09 13.64 4.50
C PRO A 326 21.49 12.36 3.76
N ALA A 327 21.43 11.22 4.46
CA ALA A 327 21.43 9.94 3.77
C ALA A 327 20.09 9.75 3.07
N ARG A 328 20.12 9.19 1.86
CA ARG A 328 18.91 8.82 1.12
C ARG A 328 17.94 7.97 1.95
N ASP A 329 16.68 8.40 1.93
CA ASP A 329 15.51 7.86 2.60
C ASP A 329 15.64 7.68 4.11
N GLN A 330 16.55 8.41 4.76
CA GLN A 330 16.64 8.42 6.21
C GLN A 330 15.33 8.90 6.87
N ILE A 331 15.25 8.73 8.18
CA ILE A 331 14.13 9.25 8.97
C ILE A 331 13.93 10.74 8.70
N GLY A 332 12.67 11.15 8.56
CA GLY A 332 12.31 12.54 8.31
C GLY A 332 12.44 12.97 6.84
N ARG A 333 12.45 12.02 5.90
CA ARG A 333 12.55 12.30 4.46
C ARG A 333 11.38 11.72 3.68
N SER A 334 10.74 12.55 2.87
CA SER A 334 9.60 12.20 2.02
C SER A 334 9.90 12.44 0.53
N THR A 335 8.89 12.84 -0.24
CA THR A 335 8.92 13.14 -1.68
C THR A 335 10.17 13.92 -2.05
N ASN A 336 10.90 13.50 -3.08
CA ASN A 336 12.13 14.15 -3.52
C ASN A 336 13.19 14.37 -2.41
N GLN A 337 13.14 13.58 -1.33
CA GLN A 337 14.02 13.70 -0.16
C GLN A 337 13.88 15.03 0.59
N VAL A 338 12.77 15.74 0.44
CA VAL A 338 12.50 16.93 1.25
C VAL A 338 12.35 16.53 2.71
N ILE A 339 12.67 17.46 3.59
CA ILE A 339 12.51 17.29 5.03
C ILE A 339 11.02 17.25 5.37
N GLU A 340 10.58 16.14 5.95
CA GLU A 340 9.22 15.91 6.41
C GLU A 340 9.33 15.07 7.68
N PRO A 341 9.36 15.70 8.85
CA PRO A 341 9.78 15.06 10.09
C PRO A 341 8.84 13.92 10.51
N LEU A 342 9.39 12.91 11.18
CA LEU A 342 8.59 11.96 11.96
C LEU A 342 8.03 12.70 13.19
N TYR A 343 6.76 12.48 13.51
CA TYR A 343 6.14 13.00 14.74
C TYR A 343 5.77 11.87 15.67
N GLU A 344 6.15 12.00 16.93
CA GLU A 344 5.86 11.06 18.00
C GLU A 344 5.13 11.79 19.14
N TRP A 345 4.14 11.16 19.77
CA TRP A 345 3.52 11.67 21.00
C TRP A 345 2.74 10.59 21.77
N ASN A 346 2.59 10.76 23.09
CA ASN A 346 1.73 9.92 23.96
C ASN A 346 2.05 8.41 23.92
N ASN A 347 3.28 8.02 23.58
CA ASN A 347 3.68 6.62 23.72
C ASN A 347 4.15 6.36 25.14
N THR A 348 3.99 5.13 25.64
CA THR A 348 4.52 4.75 26.95
C THR A 348 5.37 3.50 26.88
N LEU A 349 6.41 3.43 27.70
CA LEU A 349 7.24 2.25 27.92
C LEU A 349 7.27 1.96 29.42
N ASP A 350 6.73 0.80 29.81
CA ASP A 350 6.61 0.39 31.21
C ASP A 350 5.90 1.43 32.11
N GLY A 351 4.96 2.18 31.51
CA GLY A 351 4.14 3.20 32.18
C GLY A 351 4.73 4.61 32.19
N GLU A 352 5.98 4.77 31.75
CA GLU A 352 6.64 6.06 31.58
C GLU A 352 6.53 6.52 30.13
N ASP A 353 6.76 7.80 29.88
CA ASP A 353 6.80 8.36 28.54
C ASP A 353 7.89 7.71 27.66
N ALA A 354 7.60 7.54 26.37
CA ALA A 354 8.46 6.79 25.44
C ALA A 354 8.84 7.60 24.20
N ASP A 355 9.85 8.44 24.37
CA ASP A 355 10.52 9.16 23.30
C ASP A 355 11.18 8.27 22.23
N VAL A 356 11.35 8.86 21.03
CA VAL A 356 12.23 8.34 19.99
C VAL A 356 13.68 8.35 20.47
N HIS A 357 14.29 7.17 20.49
CA HIS A 357 15.72 6.98 20.69
C HIS A 357 16.45 6.87 19.35
N VAL A 358 17.53 7.65 19.17
CA VAL A 358 18.41 7.54 17.99
C VAL A 358 19.48 6.48 18.23
N SER A 359 19.45 5.41 17.43
CA SER A 359 20.43 4.33 17.47
C SER A 359 21.87 4.82 17.44
N THR A 360 22.75 4.18 18.21
CA THR A 360 24.18 4.48 18.22
C THR A 360 24.77 4.41 16.81
N GLY A 361 25.43 5.50 16.38
CA GLY A 361 26.03 5.60 15.05
C GLY A 361 25.11 6.14 13.95
N ALA A 362 23.82 6.38 14.23
CA ALA A 362 22.88 7.04 13.31
C ALA A 362 22.99 8.58 13.33
N GLN A 363 24.23 9.10 13.26
CA GLN A 363 24.58 10.51 13.49
C GLN A 363 23.89 11.54 12.56
N HIS A 364 23.32 11.09 11.44
CA HIS A 364 22.63 11.97 10.49
C HIS A 364 21.17 12.26 10.88
N ILE A 365 20.60 11.56 11.85
CA ILE A 365 19.25 11.79 12.36
C ILE A 365 19.35 12.71 13.58
N LYS A 366 18.60 13.81 13.59
CA LYS A 366 18.55 14.79 14.68
C LYS A 366 17.11 15.07 15.08
N GLU A 367 16.87 15.11 16.38
CA GLU A 367 15.64 15.62 16.97
C GLU A 367 15.48 17.12 16.62
N ASN A 368 14.24 17.60 16.58
CA ASN A 368 13.86 18.95 16.18
C ASN A 368 14.21 19.31 14.73
N ARG A 369 14.44 18.28 13.91
CA ARG A 369 14.73 18.41 12.48
C ARG A 369 14.17 17.22 11.71
N ASP A 370 14.68 16.03 11.97
CA ASP A 370 14.29 14.81 11.27
C ASP A 370 13.12 14.09 11.98
N PHE A 371 12.96 14.35 13.28
CA PHE A 371 11.81 13.93 14.08
C PHE A 371 11.52 14.91 15.22
N TYR A 372 10.32 14.83 15.79
CA TYR A 372 9.91 15.51 17.01
C TYR A 372 9.30 14.53 18.00
N ASN A 373 9.78 14.56 19.24
CA ASN A 373 9.17 13.88 20.38
C ASN A 373 8.04 14.74 20.96
N ASP A 374 7.10 14.11 21.66
CA ASP A 374 6.03 14.79 22.42
C ASP A 374 5.21 15.81 21.60
N THR A 375 5.15 15.63 20.28
CA THR A 375 4.62 16.64 19.36
C THR A 375 3.64 16.00 18.39
N PRO A 376 2.33 16.26 18.53
CA PRO A 376 1.35 15.89 17.52
C PRO A 376 1.66 16.56 16.18
N ARG A 377 1.59 15.78 15.09
CA ARG A 377 1.75 16.33 13.74
C ARG A 377 0.64 17.35 13.45
N PRO A 378 0.97 18.61 13.10
CA PRO A 378 -0.04 19.62 12.81
C PRO A 378 -1.00 19.20 11.70
N GLY A 379 -2.30 19.31 11.95
CA GLY A 379 -3.36 19.00 10.97
C GLY A 379 -3.57 17.51 10.66
N TYR A 380 -2.78 16.61 11.25
CA TYR A 380 -2.97 15.17 11.06
C TYR A 380 -4.26 14.69 11.73
N LYS A 381 -4.99 13.84 11.01
CA LYS A 381 -6.16 13.11 11.51
C LYS A 381 -6.01 11.64 11.12
N PRO A 382 -6.14 10.68 12.06
CA PRO A 382 -6.16 9.27 11.73
C PRO A 382 -7.33 8.96 10.79
N TYR A 383 -7.12 8.03 9.86
CA TYR A 383 -8.20 7.50 9.03
C TYR A 383 -9.22 6.74 9.87
N ALA A 384 -10.46 6.60 9.39
CA ALA A 384 -11.54 5.95 10.11
C ALA A 384 -11.13 4.56 10.64
N HIS A 385 -11.42 4.29 11.91
CA HIS A 385 -11.30 2.97 12.56
C HIS A 385 -12.66 2.60 13.18
N PRO A 386 -13.18 1.38 13.00
CA PRO A 386 -12.75 0.31 12.07
C PRO A 386 -12.51 0.78 10.63
N HIS A 387 -11.58 0.14 9.92
CA HIS A 387 -11.34 0.47 8.51
C HIS A 387 -12.63 0.21 7.68
N PRO A 388 -13.06 1.09 6.76
CA PRO A 388 -14.33 0.94 6.02
C PRO A 388 -14.51 -0.38 5.26
N LEU A 389 -13.42 -1.00 4.78
CA LEU A 389 -13.44 -2.36 4.17
C LEU A 389 -13.99 -3.46 5.11
N ARG A 390 -14.17 -3.18 6.40
CA ARG A 390 -14.77 -4.14 7.34
C ARG A 390 -16.26 -4.33 7.13
N ASP A 391 -16.96 -3.23 6.90
CA ASP A 391 -18.42 -3.18 6.81
C ASP A 391 -18.91 -3.11 5.35
N HIS A 392 -18.05 -2.68 4.43
CA HIS A 392 -18.36 -2.54 3.01
C HIS A 392 -17.58 -3.57 2.17
N TRP A 393 -18.01 -4.84 2.23
CA TRP A 393 -17.44 -5.94 1.44
C TRP A 393 -18.48 -6.66 0.54
N PRO A 394 -18.20 -6.95 -0.75
CA PRO A 394 -17.06 -6.42 -1.50
C PRO A 394 -17.09 -4.89 -1.44
N PRO A 395 -15.95 -4.20 -1.53
CA PRO A 395 -16.00 -2.77 -1.70
C PRO A 395 -16.95 -2.55 -2.88
N GLU A 396 -18.09 -1.91 -2.64
CA GLU A 396 -18.76 -1.23 -3.73
C GLU A 396 -17.62 -0.44 -4.37
N SER A 397 -17.40 -0.57 -5.69
CA SER A 397 -16.63 0.44 -6.40
C SER A 397 -17.17 1.74 -5.83
N PRO A 398 -16.37 2.57 -5.11
CA PRO A 398 -16.91 3.79 -4.57
C PRO A 398 -17.56 4.44 -5.77
N GLN A 399 -18.88 4.52 -5.80
CA GLN A 399 -19.54 5.27 -6.86
C GLN A 399 -19.35 6.71 -6.41
N ASP A 400 -18.10 7.15 -6.53
CA ASP A 400 -17.77 8.52 -6.62
C ASP A 400 -18.44 8.96 -7.92
N ASP A 401 -19.42 9.83 -7.80
CA ASP A 401 -20.07 10.50 -8.93
C ASP A 401 -19.60 11.96 -9.01
N GLU A 402 -18.72 12.40 -8.09
CA GLU A 402 -18.14 13.74 -8.09
C GLU A 402 -16.83 13.68 -8.89
N PRO A 403 -16.74 14.40 -10.03
CA PRO A 403 -15.49 14.47 -10.74
C PRO A 403 -14.47 15.30 -9.96
N PRO A 404 -13.17 15.00 -10.12
CA PRO A 404 -12.12 15.84 -9.57
C PRO A 404 -12.25 17.30 -10.01
N THR A 405 -11.71 18.21 -9.21
CA THR A 405 -11.53 19.60 -9.64
C THR A 405 -10.68 19.69 -10.92
N ALA A 406 -10.99 20.63 -11.82
CA ALA A 406 -10.17 20.84 -13.00
C ALA A 406 -8.74 21.28 -12.62
N PRO A 407 -7.70 20.79 -13.31
CA PRO A 407 -6.34 21.29 -13.12
C PRO A 407 -6.28 22.80 -13.33
N HIS A 408 -5.53 23.52 -12.49
CA HIS A 408 -5.45 24.98 -12.52
C HIS A 408 -4.02 25.47 -12.73
N ASN A 409 -3.89 26.77 -13.02
CA ASN A 409 -2.59 27.44 -13.23
C ASN A 409 -1.71 26.78 -14.30
N LEU A 410 -2.33 26.33 -15.40
CA LEU A 410 -1.60 25.76 -16.52
C LEU A 410 -0.63 26.79 -17.10
N THR A 411 0.61 26.36 -17.32
CA THR A 411 1.59 27.12 -18.09
C THR A 411 2.26 26.22 -19.12
N VAL A 412 2.49 26.78 -20.31
CA VAL A 412 3.24 26.11 -21.37
C VAL A 412 4.47 26.93 -21.72
N ARG A 413 5.61 26.27 -21.88
CA ARG A 413 6.86 26.89 -22.35
C ARG A 413 7.54 26.05 -23.41
N VAL A 414 8.32 26.68 -24.28
CA VAL A 414 9.22 25.96 -25.19
C VAL A 414 10.32 25.31 -24.37
N ALA A 415 10.43 23.99 -24.43
CA ALA A 415 11.49 23.25 -23.74
C ALA A 415 12.75 23.13 -24.59
N SER A 416 12.58 22.89 -25.90
CA SER A 416 13.64 22.86 -26.92
C SER A 416 13.00 22.86 -28.32
N GLU A 417 13.79 22.84 -29.39
CA GLU A 417 13.26 22.77 -30.76
C GLU A 417 12.33 21.56 -30.94
N GLY A 418 11.08 21.84 -31.31
CA GLY A 418 10.02 20.83 -31.46
C GLY A 418 9.54 20.20 -30.15
N GLN A 419 9.79 20.83 -28.99
CA GLN A 419 9.30 20.38 -27.69
C GLN A 419 8.66 21.51 -26.89
N ALA A 420 7.54 21.22 -26.25
CA ALA A 420 6.88 22.13 -25.32
C ALA A 420 6.60 21.40 -24.01
N GLU A 421 6.80 22.08 -22.88
CA GLU A 421 6.48 21.55 -21.56
C GLU A 421 5.23 22.26 -21.03
N LEU A 422 4.23 21.45 -20.68
CA LEU A 422 3.04 21.87 -19.97
C LEU A 422 3.20 21.54 -18.49
N THR A 423 2.86 22.48 -17.61
CA THR A 423 2.80 22.27 -16.17
C THR A 423 1.44 22.77 -15.65
N TRP A 424 0.96 22.18 -14.56
CA TRP A 424 -0.28 22.55 -13.87
C TRP A 424 -0.14 22.38 -12.35
N GLU A 425 -1.09 22.93 -11.61
CA GLU A 425 -1.26 22.66 -10.18
C GLU A 425 -2.21 21.48 -9.96
N ALA A 426 -2.01 20.77 -8.85
CA ALA A 426 -2.69 19.52 -8.57
C ALA A 426 -4.19 19.72 -8.32
N SER A 427 -5.00 18.82 -8.89
CA SER A 427 -6.42 18.74 -8.59
C SER A 427 -6.67 18.07 -7.23
N THR A 428 -7.77 18.43 -6.61
CA THR A 428 -8.35 17.74 -5.44
C THR A 428 -9.64 17.02 -5.82
N ASP A 429 -9.98 16.02 -5.02
CA ASP A 429 -11.16 15.19 -5.14
C ASP A 429 -11.54 14.65 -3.73
N ASN A 430 -12.80 14.28 -3.52
CA ASN A 430 -13.31 13.75 -2.25
C ASN A 430 -12.74 12.37 -1.89
N GLU A 431 -12.53 11.49 -2.88
CA GLU A 431 -11.95 10.14 -2.69
C GLU A 431 -10.52 10.03 -3.25
N GLY A 432 -10.08 11.07 -3.97
CA GLY A 432 -8.71 11.26 -4.41
C GLY A 432 -8.52 10.95 -5.89
N ILE A 433 -7.65 11.74 -6.53
CA ILE A 433 -7.37 11.63 -7.96
C ILE A 433 -6.42 10.47 -8.29
N MET A 434 -6.59 9.86 -9.46
CA MET A 434 -5.69 8.83 -10.03
C MET A 434 -4.71 9.36 -11.05
N GLY A 435 -4.97 10.51 -11.65
CA GLY A 435 -4.07 11.07 -12.65
C GLY A 435 -4.67 12.18 -13.50
N TYR A 436 -4.01 12.47 -14.63
CA TYR A 436 -4.43 13.49 -15.58
C TYR A 436 -4.45 12.98 -17.02
N ASN A 437 -5.48 13.33 -17.79
CA ASN A 437 -5.47 13.24 -19.24
C ASN A 437 -4.88 14.53 -19.82
N VAL A 438 -3.93 14.39 -20.75
CA VAL A 438 -3.22 15.52 -21.37
C VAL A 438 -3.62 15.65 -22.83
N TRP A 439 -3.95 16.87 -23.25
CA TRP A 439 -4.58 17.16 -24.53
C TRP A 439 -3.73 18.12 -25.37
N LEU A 440 -3.68 17.86 -26.68
CA LEU A 440 -3.08 18.73 -27.70
C LEU A 440 -4.10 18.94 -28.80
N ASN A 441 -4.43 20.20 -29.10
CA ASN A 441 -5.38 20.56 -30.17
C ASN A 441 -6.72 19.82 -30.05
N GLY A 442 -7.20 19.67 -28.81
CA GLY A 442 -8.46 18.99 -28.49
C GLY A 442 -8.42 17.46 -28.58
N SER A 443 -7.26 16.86 -28.86
CA SER A 443 -7.07 15.40 -28.87
C SER A 443 -6.24 14.95 -27.67
N ARG A 444 -6.67 13.88 -26.99
CA ARG A 444 -5.90 13.30 -25.88
C ARG A 444 -4.62 12.68 -26.40
N VAL A 445 -3.48 13.15 -25.92
CA VAL A 445 -2.14 12.66 -26.29
C VAL A 445 -1.70 11.54 -25.37
N THR A 446 -1.98 11.67 -24.06
CA THR A 446 -1.59 10.67 -23.06
C THR A 446 -2.46 10.76 -21.82
N THR A 447 -2.34 9.75 -20.97
CA THR A 447 -2.78 9.75 -19.59
C THR A 447 -1.54 9.67 -18.69
N VAL A 448 -1.50 10.50 -17.65
CA VAL A 448 -0.50 10.51 -16.59
C VAL A 448 -1.15 9.84 -15.38
N THR A 449 -0.81 8.59 -15.08
CA THR A 449 -1.44 7.80 -14.00
C THR A 449 -0.77 7.98 -12.64
N ASP A 450 -0.16 9.15 -12.44
CA ASP A 450 0.40 9.59 -11.17
C ASP A 450 -0.25 10.94 -10.80
N PRO A 451 -1.10 10.99 -9.78
CA PRO A 451 -1.80 12.22 -9.39
C PRO A 451 -0.86 13.34 -8.89
N GLY A 452 0.37 13.00 -8.49
CA GLY A 452 1.40 13.96 -8.12
C GLY A 452 2.21 14.51 -9.29
N HIS A 453 2.10 13.90 -10.48
CA HIS A 453 2.87 14.30 -11.66
C HIS A 453 2.12 15.35 -12.47
N THR A 454 2.36 16.62 -12.17
CA THR A 454 1.62 17.75 -12.76
C THR A 454 2.34 18.44 -13.92
N GLN A 455 3.06 17.67 -14.73
CA GLN A 455 3.75 18.16 -15.91
C GLN A 455 3.76 17.15 -17.06
N TYR A 456 3.92 17.63 -18.30
CA TYR A 456 4.11 16.79 -19.47
C TYR A 456 4.90 17.51 -20.58
N THR A 457 5.93 16.83 -21.12
CA THR A 457 6.72 17.34 -22.26
C THR A 457 6.23 16.74 -23.57
N PHE A 458 5.62 17.57 -24.40
CA PHE A 458 5.29 17.27 -25.79
C PHE A 458 6.56 17.22 -26.63
N LYS A 459 6.65 16.24 -27.53
CA LYS A 459 7.78 16.04 -28.43
C LYS A 459 7.31 16.02 -29.88
N ARG A 460 8.22 16.37 -30.80
CA ARG A 460 7.98 16.35 -32.26
C ARG A 460 6.87 17.32 -32.69
N LEU A 461 6.76 18.45 -32.01
CA LEU A 461 5.90 19.55 -32.45
C LEU A 461 6.52 20.20 -33.68
N SER A 462 5.76 20.32 -34.76
CA SER A 462 6.18 21.06 -35.95
C SER A 462 6.02 22.56 -35.71
N PRO A 463 7.04 23.40 -35.96
CA PRO A 463 6.89 24.85 -35.92
C PRO A 463 5.80 25.37 -36.86
N SER A 464 5.56 24.69 -37.98
CA SER A 464 4.56 25.09 -38.97
C SER A 464 3.09 24.86 -38.58
N ALA A 465 2.81 24.24 -37.43
CA ALA A 465 1.44 23.90 -37.00
C ALA A 465 0.93 24.78 -35.83
N ILE A 466 1.57 25.93 -35.60
CA ILE A 466 1.18 26.91 -34.58
C ILE A 466 -0.11 27.64 -35.02
N PRO A 467 -1.03 28.00 -34.10
CA PRO A 467 -0.95 27.83 -32.65
C PRO A 467 -1.29 26.43 -32.17
N TYR A 468 -0.50 25.91 -31.23
CA TYR A 468 -0.87 24.73 -30.44
C TYR A 468 -1.70 25.15 -29.23
N THR A 469 -2.70 24.32 -28.91
CA THR A 469 -3.51 24.44 -27.69
C THR A 469 -3.26 23.23 -26.80
N PHE A 470 -2.96 23.49 -25.53
CA PHE A 470 -2.62 22.48 -24.53
C PHE A 470 -3.63 22.54 -23.40
N ALA A 471 -4.09 21.39 -22.93
CA ALA A 471 -4.99 21.29 -21.78
C ALA A 471 -4.72 20.01 -20.99
N ALA A 472 -5.24 19.97 -19.77
CA ALA A 472 -5.26 18.80 -18.91
C ALA A 472 -6.64 18.67 -18.24
N SER A 473 -7.04 17.45 -17.95
CA SER A 473 -8.18 17.09 -17.08
C SER A 473 -7.71 16.07 -16.06
N ALA A 474 -8.26 16.09 -14.85
CA ALA A 474 -7.99 15.11 -13.81
C ALA A 474 -9.01 13.96 -13.88
N PHE A 475 -8.63 12.77 -13.42
CA PHE A 475 -9.56 11.65 -13.27
C PHE A 475 -9.30 10.90 -11.97
N ASP A 476 -10.33 10.26 -11.43
CA ASP A 476 -10.28 9.48 -10.19
C ASP A 476 -10.27 7.96 -10.43
N ALA A 477 -10.41 7.17 -9.37
CA ALA A 477 -10.44 5.72 -9.43
C ALA A 477 -11.80 5.16 -9.92
N SER A 478 -12.85 5.96 -9.87
CA SER A 478 -14.22 5.62 -10.25
C SER A 478 -14.51 5.95 -11.72
N GLY A 479 -13.57 6.62 -12.38
CA GLY A 479 -13.61 6.95 -13.80
C GLY A 479 -14.27 8.29 -14.08
N ASN A 480 -14.56 9.11 -13.06
CA ASN A 480 -14.98 10.48 -13.32
C ASN A 480 -13.80 11.28 -13.84
N GLU A 481 -14.08 12.16 -14.77
CA GLU A 481 -13.11 13.07 -15.35
C GLU A 481 -13.57 14.50 -15.10
N SER A 482 -12.66 15.33 -14.60
CA SER A 482 -12.90 16.76 -14.44
C SER A 482 -13.26 17.39 -15.79
N GLU A 483 -13.87 18.57 -15.75
CA GLU A 483 -13.79 19.43 -16.95
C GLU A 483 -12.32 19.66 -17.33
N ALA A 484 -12.03 19.68 -18.63
CA ALA A 484 -10.74 20.13 -19.09
C ALA A 484 -10.55 21.60 -18.71
N CYS A 485 -9.39 21.94 -18.17
CA CYS A 485 -9.06 23.33 -17.88
C CYS A 485 -9.09 24.20 -19.16
N PRO A 486 -9.19 25.53 -19.04
CA PRO A 486 -9.02 26.43 -20.17
C PRO A 486 -7.70 26.17 -20.90
N ALA A 487 -7.75 25.93 -22.21
CA ALA A 487 -6.57 25.60 -22.98
C ALA A 487 -5.58 26.77 -23.04
N VAL A 488 -4.30 26.50 -22.75
CA VAL A 488 -3.22 27.47 -22.92
C VAL A 488 -2.62 27.37 -24.32
N LYS A 489 -2.27 28.52 -24.90
CA LYS A 489 -1.69 28.59 -26.24
C LYS A 489 -0.19 28.77 -26.17
N LEU A 490 0.52 28.02 -27.01
CA LEU A 490 1.88 28.37 -27.36
C LEU A 490 1.82 29.19 -28.65
N THR A 491 2.13 30.48 -28.55
CA THR A 491 2.27 31.40 -29.69
C THR A 491 3.74 31.56 -30.04
N GLU A 492 4.06 31.80 -31.31
CA GLU A 492 5.40 32.26 -31.70
C GLU A 492 5.72 33.56 -30.95
N GLU A 493 6.95 33.70 -30.45
CA GLU A 493 7.56 35.01 -30.21
C GLU A 493 8.11 35.57 -31.52
#